data_AF-I1X8N9-F1
#
_entry.id   AF-I1X8N9-F1
#
_cell.length_a   1.000
_cell.length_b   1.000
_cell.length_c   1.000
_cell.angle_alpha   90.00
_cell.angle_beta   90.00
_cell.angle_gamma   90.00
#
_symmetry.space_group_name_H-M   'P 1'
#
loop_
_entity.id
_entity.type
_entity.pdbx_description
1 polymer ?
#
loop_
_entity_poly.entity_id
_entity_poly.type
_entity_poly.pdbx_seq_one_letter_code
_entity_poly.pdbx_strand_id
1 'polypeptide(L)'
;LFTTPLLLYDLALLTDADRGTILGLIGADAFMIITGLVGALSTVYKWRFVWWAVSDAALIYILYVLYFNLGQKARQMEGDRASTFNVLRNLTVVLWILYPIWWVLGTEGAGVVPLFVETAGFMVLDVTA
;
A
#
# COMPACT_ATOMS: atom_id res chain seq x y z
N LEU A 1 -4.02 5.57 7.09
CA LEU A 1 -4.27 4.82 8.36
C LEU A 1 -5.65 4.18 8.39
N PHE A 2 -6.72 4.88 7.99
CA PHE A 2 -8.07 4.28 7.99
C PHE A 2 -8.51 3.79 6.61
N THR A 3 -8.17 4.52 5.55
CA THR A 3 -8.57 4.17 4.17
C THR A 3 -7.86 2.92 3.65
N THR A 4 -6.56 2.80 3.90
CA THR A 4 -5.75 1.66 3.42
C THR A 4 -6.17 0.30 4.04
N PRO A 5 -6.47 0.18 5.35
CA PRO A 5 -7.04 -1.06 5.87
C PRO A 5 -8.43 -1.38 5.31
N LEU A 6 -9.27 -0.37 5.02
CA LEU A 6 -10.59 -0.57 4.44
C LEU A 6 -10.48 -1.15 3.02
N LEU A 7 -9.59 -0.62 2.19
CA LEU A 7 -9.33 -1.15 0.84
C LEU A 7 -8.83 -2.60 0.88
N LEU A 8 -7.92 -2.91 1.81
CA LEU A 8 -7.45 -4.29 2.01
C LEU A 8 -8.57 -5.21 2.51
N TYR A 9 -9.44 -4.70 3.39
CA TYR A 9 -10.59 -5.44 3.87
C TYR A 9 -11.58 -5.75 2.76
N ASP A 10 -11.85 -4.82 1.84
CA ASP A 10 -12.71 -5.05 0.67
C ASP A 10 -12.17 -6.18 -0.22
N LEU A 11 -10.87 -6.15 -0.54
CA LEU A 11 -10.22 -7.22 -1.31
C LEU A 11 -10.25 -8.57 -0.57
N ALA A 12 -10.06 -8.53 0.74
CA ALA A 12 -10.08 -9.72 1.57
C ALA A 12 -11.48 -10.35 1.65
N LEU A 13 -12.53 -9.54 1.82
CA LEU A 13 -13.92 -9.99 1.75
C LEU A 13 -14.27 -10.52 0.36
N LEU A 14 -13.76 -9.87 -0.69
CA LEU A 14 -14.01 -10.30 -2.05
C LEU A 14 -13.46 -11.70 -2.33
N THR A 15 -12.45 -12.18 -1.61
CA THR A 15 -11.91 -13.54 -1.75
C THR A 15 -12.29 -14.51 -0.62
N ASP A 16 -13.14 -14.06 0.31
CA ASP A 16 -13.48 -14.82 1.53
C ASP A 16 -12.20 -15.21 2.31
N ALA A 17 -11.32 -14.23 2.52
CA ALA A 17 -10.11 -14.38 3.30
C ALA A 17 -10.44 -14.76 4.76
N ASP A 18 -9.60 -15.60 5.36
CA ASP A 18 -9.77 -15.93 6.77
C ASP A 18 -9.38 -14.73 7.66
N ARG A 19 -9.88 -14.76 8.90
CA ARG A 19 -9.63 -13.67 9.87
C ARG A 19 -8.15 -13.45 10.16
N GLY A 20 -7.33 -14.49 10.11
CA GLY A 20 -5.89 -14.37 10.32
C GLY A 20 -5.22 -13.57 9.21
N THR A 21 -5.54 -13.89 7.95
CA THR A 21 -5.09 -13.12 6.78
C THR A 21 -5.54 -11.66 6.85
N ILE A 22 -6.81 -11.41 7.20
CA ILE A 22 -7.34 -10.03 7.35
C ILE A 22 -6.59 -9.26 8.45
N LEU A 23 -6.41 -9.85 9.63
CA LEU A 23 -5.69 -9.21 10.73
C LEU A 23 -4.21 -8.96 10.38
N GLY A 24 -3.58 -9.89 9.67
CA GLY A 24 -2.21 -9.73 9.18
C GLY A 24 -2.08 -8.56 8.20
N LEU A 25 -3.01 -8.43 7.25
CA LEU A 25 -3.06 -7.31 6.31
C LEU A 25 -3.27 -5.97 7.01
N ILE A 26 -4.29 -5.87 7.87
CA ILE A 26 -4.60 -4.62 8.60
C ILE A 26 -3.45 -4.24 9.53
N GLY A 27 -2.85 -5.21 10.22
CA GLY A 27 -1.72 -4.96 11.12
C GLY A 27 -0.48 -4.49 10.38
N ALA A 28 -0.13 -5.15 9.26
CA ALA A 28 0.97 -4.73 8.42
C ALA A 28 0.75 -3.34 7.81
N ASP A 29 -0.49 -3.03 7.40
CA ASP A 29 -0.84 -1.72 6.86
C ASP A 29 -0.73 -0.61 7.90
N ALA A 30 -1.26 -0.82 9.10
CA ALA A 30 -1.11 0.12 10.19
C ALA A 30 0.37 0.36 10.52
N PHE A 31 1.18 -0.71 10.56
CA PHE A 31 2.62 -0.61 10.75
C PHE A 31 3.31 0.17 9.63
N MET A 32 2.96 -0.09 8.36
CA MET A 32 3.47 0.62 7.19
C MET A 32 3.20 2.13 7.31
N ILE A 33 1.96 2.54 7.60
CA ILE A 33 1.59 3.95 7.71
C ILE A 33 2.28 4.62 8.90
N ILE A 34 2.33 3.96 10.06
CA ILE A 34 2.95 4.52 11.27
C ILE A 34 4.45 4.72 11.06
N THR A 35 5.15 3.72 10.51
CA THR A 35 6.59 3.83 10.24
C THR A 35 6.90 4.87 9.17
N GLY A 36 6.07 4.98 8.12
CA GLY A 36 6.14 6.07 7.14
C GLY A 36 5.99 7.45 7.77
N LEU A 37 5.04 7.61 8.69
CA LEU A 37 4.84 8.86 9.44
C LEU A 37 6.06 9.20 10.32
N VAL A 38 6.64 8.22 11.01
CA VAL A 38 7.88 8.41 11.78
C VAL A 38 9.03 8.85 10.85
N GLY A 39 9.12 8.28 9.65
CA GLY A 39 10.07 8.72 8.62
C GLY A 39 9.86 10.17 8.20
N ALA A 40 8.62 10.58 7.92
CA ALA A 40 8.30 11.94 7.51
C ALA A 40 8.60 12.99 8.60
N LEU A 41 8.37 12.64 9.87
CA LEU A 41 8.62 13.51 11.03
C LEU A 41 10.06 13.45 11.55
N SER A 42 10.89 12.55 11.04
CA SER A 42 12.29 12.43 11.47
C SER A 42 13.09 13.66 11.08
N THR A 43 13.73 14.28 12.08
CA THR A 43 14.56 15.50 11.92
C THR A 43 15.95 15.21 11.35
N VAL A 44 16.41 13.96 11.45
CA VAL A 44 17.71 13.53 10.91
C VAL A 44 17.48 12.89 9.54
N TYR A 45 18.05 13.50 8.51
CA TYR A 45 17.87 13.10 7.12
C TYR A 45 18.07 11.60 6.86
N LYS A 46 19.13 11.00 7.39
CA LYS A 46 19.42 9.56 7.20
C LYS A 46 18.34 8.65 7.81
N TRP A 47 17.78 9.02 8.96
CA TRP A 47 16.75 8.21 9.63
C TRP A 47 15.44 8.19 8.86
N ARG A 48 15.15 9.22 8.04
CA ARG A 48 13.99 9.25 7.15
C ARG A 48 13.97 8.06 6.20
N PHE A 49 15.11 7.77 5.56
CA PHE A 49 15.24 6.64 4.61
C PHE A 49 15.24 5.27 5.29
N VAL A 50 15.73 5.18 6.54
CA VAL A 50 15.65 3.93 7.31
C VAL A 50 14.19 3.59 7.60
N TRP A 51 13.41 4.56 8.08
CA TRP A 51 11.99 4.36 8.34
C TRP A 51 11.18 4.13 7.06
N TRP A 52 11.53 4.82 5.97
CA TRP A 52 10.97 4.54 4.64
C TRP A 52 11.21 3.07 4.24
N ALA A 53 12.43 2.55 4.38
CA ALA A 53 12.73 1.15 4.03
C ALA A 53 11.99 0.14 4.91
N VAL A 54 11.81 0.46 6.21
CA VAL A 54 11.02 -0.37 7.13
C VAL A 54 9.53 -0.37 6.73
N SER A 55 8.99 0.79 6.34
CA SER A 55 7.62 0.91 5.84
C SER A 55 7.44 0.13 4.52
N ASP A 56 8.40 0.25 3.61
CA ASP A 56 8.38 -0.42 2.30
C ASP A 56 8.48 -1.95 2.44
N ALA A 57 9.22 -2.46 3.43
CA ALA A 57 9.22 -3.89 3.75
C ALA A 57 7.82 -4.40 4.16
N ALA A 58 7.04 -3.60 4.88
CA ALA A 58 5.67 -3.92 5.21
C ALA A 58 4.74 -3.84 3.99
N LEU A 59 4.96 -2.87 3.10
CA LEU A 59 4.27 -2.82 1.81
C LEU A 59 4.54 -4.08 0.99
N ILE A 60 5.79 -4.51 0.86
CA ILE A 60 6.17 -5.73 0.13
C ILE A 60 5.45 -6.96 0.71
N TYR A 61 5.34 -7.06 2.04
CA TYR A 61 4.55 -8.11 2.68
C TYR A 61 3.06 -8.05 2.28
N ILE A 62 2.44 -6.86 2.30
CA ILE A 62 1.04 -6.67 1.88
C ILE A 62 0.86 -7.11 0.41
N LEU A 63 1.73 -6.63 -0.48
CA LEU A 63 1.69 -6.97 -1.91
C LEU A 63 1.86 -8.48 -2.13
N TYR A 64 2.73 -9.13 -1.36
CA TYR A 64 2.88 -10.59 -1.37
C TYR A 64 1.57 -11.30 -1.00
N VAL A 65 0.92 -10.90 0.09
CA VAL A 65 -0.35 -11.51 0.53
C VAL A 65 -1.46 -11.27 -0.51
N LEU A 66 -1.55 -10.06 -1.09
CA LEU A 66 -2.49 -9.74 -2.17
C LEU A 66 -2.30 -10.63 -3.40
N TYR A 67 -1.06 -10.82 -3.85
CA TYR A 67 -0.79 -11.54 -5.09
C TYR A 67 -0.80 -13.06 -4.93
N PHE A 68 -0.21 -13.57 -3.85
CA PHE A 68 -0.07 -15.01 -3.65
C PHE A 68 -1.23 -15.59 -2.85
N ASN A 69 -1.48 -15.14 -1.63
CA ASN A 69 -2.50 -15.75 -0.77
C ASN A 69 -3.90 -15.50 -1.32
N LEU A 70 -4.26 -14.23 -1.49
CA LEU A 70 -5.57 -13.84 -2.00
C LEU A 70 -5.72 -14.21 -3.49
N GLY A 71 -4.65 -14.11 -4.28
CA GLY A 71 -4.64 -14.55 -5.66
C GLY A 71 -4.83 -16.07 -5.86
N GLN A 72 -4.34 -16.90 -4.93
CA GLN A 72 -4.65 -18.34 -4.94
C GLN A 72 -6.14 -18.60 -4.66
N LYS A 73 -6.74 -17.92 -3.68
CA LYS A 73 -8.18 -18.01 -3.42
C LYS A 73 -9.00 -17.54 -4.62
N ALA A 74 -8.61 -16.43 -5.24
CA ALA A 74 -9.29 -15.88 -6.41
C ALA A 74 -9.33 -16.84 -7.61
N ARG A 75 -8.32 -17.69 -7.79
CA ARG A 75 -8.30 -18.72 -8.84
C ARG A 75 -9.27 -19.88 -8.61
N GLN A 76 -9.73 -20.06 -7.37
CA GLN A 76 -10.72 -21.07 -7.01
C GLN A 76 -12.15 -20.52 -7.08
N MET A 77 -12.29 -19.21 -7.32
CA MET A 77 -13.58 -18.54 -7.46
C MET A 77 -14.02 -18.53 -8.92
N GLU A 78 -15.32 -18.61 -9.15
CA GLU A 78 -15.90 -18.61 -10.49
C GLU A 78 -16.52 -17.25 -10.86
N GLY A 79 -16.52 -16.94 -12.16
CA GLY A 79 -17.26 -15.83 -12.75
C GLY A 79 -16.74 -14.43 -12.41
N ASP A 80 -17.68 -13.48 -12.35
CA ASP A 80 -17.39 -12.04 -12.27
C ASP A 80 -16.62 -11.65 -11.00
N ARG A 81 -16.81 -12.38 -9.90
CA ARG A 81 -16.16 -12.09 -8.60
C ARG A 81 -14.63 -12.21 -8.71
N ALA A 82 -14.14 -13.24 -9.40
CA ALA A 82 -12.71 -13.44 -9.63
C ALA A 82 -12.13 -12.36 -10.58
N SER A 83 -12.90 -11.98 -11.61
CA SER A 83 -12.51 -10.91 -12.54
C SER A 83 -12.35 -9.57 -11.81
N THR A 84 -13.36 -9.17 -11.02
CA THR A 84 -13.34 -7.94 -10.22
C THR A 84 -12.16 -7.93 -9.24
N PHE A 85 -11.90 -9.04 -8.55
CA PHE A 85 -10.75 -9.13 -7.65
C PHE A 85 -9.43 -8.93 -8.40
N ASN A 86 -9.25 -9.56 -9.56
CA ASN A 86 -8.00 -9.42 -10.32
C ASN A 86 -7.78 -7.99 -10.81
N VAL A 87 -8.84 -7.30 -11.26
CA VAL A 87 -8.76 -5.89 -11.66
C VAL A 87 -8.38 -5.01 -10.48
N LEU A 88 -9.12 -5.11 -9.37
CA LEU A 88 -8.88 -4.30 -8.17
C LEU A 88 -7.49 -4.58 -7.59
N ARG A 89 -7.10 -5.85 -7.43
CA ARG A 89 -5.76 -6.23 -6.96
C ARG A 89 -4.67 -5.60 -7.83
N ASN A 90 -4.78 -5.71 -9.15
CA ASN A 90 -3.74 -5.18 -10.04
C ASN A 90 -3.66 -3.65 -9.96
N LEU A 91 -4.81 -2.97 -9.88
CA LEU A 91 -4.88 -1.52 -9.68
C LEU A 91 -4.21 -1.12 -8.36
N THR A 92 -4.60 -1.76 -7.25
CA THR A 92 -4.02 -1.53 -5.93
C THR A 92 -2.51 -1.74 -5.94
N VAL A 93 -2.01 -2.87 -6.47
CA VAL A 93 -0.58 -3.18 -6.52
C VAL A 93 0.19 -2.10 -7.28
N VAL A 94 -0.29 -1.70 -8.46
CA VAL A 94 0.40 -0.70 -9.29
C VAL A 94 0.43 0.65 -8.59
N LEU A 95 -0.72 1.13 -8.11
CA LEU A 95 -0.81 2.45 -7.47
C LEU A 95 -0.01 2.49 -6.18
N TRP A 96 -0.09 1.45 -5.35
CA TRP A 96 0.56 1.44 -4.04
C TRP A 96 2.07 1.42 -4.12
N ILE A 97 2.66 0.80 -5.16
CA ILE A 97 4.11 0.85 -5.42
C ILE A 97 4.56 2.28 -5.80
N LEU A 98 3.68 3.10 -6.36
CA LEU A 98 4.04 4.46 -6.74
C LEU A 98 4.19 5.40 -5.53
N TYR A 99 3.46 5.16 -4.43
CA TYR A 99 3.57 5.99 -3.22
C TYR A 99 4.99 6.06 -2.64
N PRO A 100 5.69 4.94 -2.34
CA PRO A 100 7.05 5.01 -1.79
C PRO A 100 8.05 5.62 -2.78
N ILE A 101 7.87 5.41 -4.09
CA ILE A 101 8.70 6.05 -5.12
C ILE A 101 8.50 7.55 -5.11
N TRP A 102 7.24 8.00 -5.09
CA TRP A 102 6.89 9.41 -5.12
C TRP A 102 7.39 10.14 -3.86
N TRP A 103 7.22 9.51 -2.70
CA TRP A 103 7.74 10.02 -1.41
C TRP A 103 9.27 10.18 -1.42
N VAL A 104 10.01 9.23 -2.00
CA VAL A 104 11.47 9.33 -2.10
C VAL A 104 11.91 10.46 -3.03
N LEU A 105 11.17 10.72 -4.11
CA LEU A 105 11.49 11.81 -5.04
C LEU A 105 11.05 13.19 -4.51
N GLY A 106 10.02 13.21 -3.66
CA GLY A 106 9.42 14.39 -3.06
C GLY A 106 10.26 15.08 -1.99
N THR A 107 9.64 16.06 -1.35
CA THR A 107 10.27 16.93 -0.34
C THR A 107 10.65 16.19 0.91
N GLU A 108 10.01 15.05 1.18
CA GLU A 108 10.26 14.22 2.33
C GLU A 108 11.50 13.33 2.14
N GLY A 109 11.86 13.02 0.90
CA GLY A 109 13.01 12.20 0.54
C GLY A 109 14.16 13.03 -0.02
N ALA A 110 14.44 12.84 -1.30
CA ALA A 110 15.58 13.43 -2.02
C ALA A 110 15.36 14.89 -2.46
N GLY A 111 14.14 15.41 -2.37
CA GLY A 111 13.81 16.81 -2.71
C GLY A 111 13.97 17.14 -4.20
N VAL A 112 13.87 16.14 -5.08
CA VAL A 112 13.97 16.32 -6.54
C VAL A 112 12.70 16.95 -7.11
N VAL A 113 11.55 16.63 -6.50
CA VAL A 113 10.24 17.11 -6.90
C VAL A 113 9.79 18.22 -5.94
N PRO A 114 9.38 19.40 -6.45
CA PRO A 114 8.88 20.47 -5.59
C PRO A 114 7.50 20.13 -5.01
N LEU A 115 7.20 20.67 -3.82
CA LEU A 115 5.99 20.36 -3.04
C LEU A 115 4.68 20.43 -3.83
N PHE A 116 4.56 21.41 -4.74
CA PHE A 116 3.36 21.55 -5.58
C PHE A 116 3.14 20.32 -6.48
N VAL A 117 4.20 19.88 -7.15
CA VAL A 117 4.15 18.73 -8.06
C VAL A 117 3.96 17.45 -7.26
N GLU A 118 4.65 17.33 -6.12
CA GLU A 118 4.47 16.21 -5.21
C GLU A 118 3.01 16.07 -4.74
N THR A 119 2.42 17.15 -4.26
CA THR A 119 1.02 17.19 -3.81
C THR A 119 0.05 16.81 -4.93
N ALA A 120 0.29 17.33 -6.15
CA ALA A 120 -0.52 16.97 -7.32
C ALA A 120 -0.40 15.48 -7.66
N GLY A 121 0.79 14.89 -7.54
CA GLY A 121 1.02 13.47 -7.76
C GLY A 121 0.28 12.59 -6.74
N PHE A 122 0.38 12.92 -5.44
CA PHE A 122 -0.40 12.20 -4.41
C PHE A 122 -1.90 12.34 -4.61
N MET A 123 -2.40 13.52 -4.99
CA MET A 123 -3.81 13.72 -5.29
C MET A 123 -4.31 12.80 -6.42
N VAL A 124 -3.54 12.65 -7.50
CA VAL A 124 -3.90 11.74 -8.59
C VAL A 124 -3.89 10.28 -8.12
N LEU A 125 -2.89 9.88 -7.32
CA LEU A 125 -2.83 8.53 -6.76
C LEU A 125 -4.05 8.25 -5.86
N ASP A 126 -4.38 9.18 -4.96
CA ASP A 126 -5.47 9.03 -3.98
C ASP A 126 -6.86 8.99 -4.63
N VAL A 127 -7.10 9.75 -5.70
CA VAL A 127 -8.39 9.72 -6.43
C VAL A 127 -8.56 8.42 -7.23
N THR A 128 -7.45 7.81 -7.63
CA THR A 128 -7.46 6.62 -8.49
C THR A 128 -7.48 5.31 -7.70
N ALA A 129 -6.97 5.32 -6.46
CA ALA A 129 -6.82 4.15 -5.58
C ALA A 129 -8.12 3.78 -4.85
#